data_AF-A0A369QVI1-F1
#
_entry.id   AF-A0A369QVI1-F1
#
_cell.length_a   1.000
_cell.length_b   1.000
_cell.length_c   1.000
_cell.angle_alpha   90.00
_cell.angle_beta   90.00
_cell.angle_gamma   90.00
#
_symmetry.space_group_name_H-M   'P 1'
#
loop_
_entity.id
_entity.type
_entity.pdbx_description
1 polymer ?
#
loop_
_entity_poly.entity_id
_entity_poly.type
_entity_poly.pdbx_seq_one_letter_code
_entity_poly.pdbx_strand_id
1 'polypeptide(L)'
;MITIYYPPDNHLIPTWQDRLNRLAFKYELIREDSATEPCLVDGEEHAEGISAIEAHLESLEQFVKDWYDSRCDRYDFDPDAPGYGFTRI
;
A
#
# COMPACT_ATOMS: atom_id res chain seq x y z
N MET A 1 5.31 2.27 -10.88
CA MET A 1 4.25 1.41 -11.45
C MET A 1 4.75 0.02 -11.20
N ILE A 2 4.01 -0.74 -10.41
CA ILE A 2 4.52 -1.95 -9.80
C ILE A 2 4.34 -3.09 -10.79
N THR A 3 5.42 -3.77 -11.18
CA THR A 3 5.38 -4.92 -12.06
C THR A 3 5.89 -6.14 -11.29
N ILE A 4 5.09 -7.19 -11.21
CA ILE A 4 5.48 -8.44 -10.55
C ILE A 4 5.66 -9.52 -11.60
N TYR A 5 6.88 -10.03 -11.69
CA TYR A 5 7.27 -11.21 -12.46
C TYR A 5 7.11 -12.44 -11.58
N TYR A 6 6.42 -13.47 -12.04
CA TYR A 6 6.19 -14.67 -11.24
C TYR A 6 6.28 -15.97 -12.02
N PRO A 7 6.80 -17.04 -11.39
CA PRO A 7 6.77 -18.37 -11.96
C PRO A 7 5.34 -18.95 -11.97
N PRO A 8 5.05 -19.90 -12.86
CA PRO A 8 3.72 -20.50 -13.00
C PRO A 8 3.23 -21.22 -11.74
N ASP A 9 4.13 -21.63 -10.85
CA ASP A 9 3.81 -22.35 -9.61
C ASP A 9 3.53 -21.42 -8.41
N ASN A 10 3.49 -20.11 -8.63
CA ASN A 10 3.33 -19.17 -7.52
C ASN A 10 1.86 -18.98 -7.11
N HIS A 11 1.50 -19.52 -5.94
CA HIS A 11 0.15 -19.41 -5.37
C HIS A 11 -0.12 -18.09 -4.63
N LEU A 12 0.87 -17.20 -4.50
CA LEU A 12 0.75 -15.96 -3.72
C LEU A 12 0.23 -14.77 -4.54
N ILE A 13 0.13 -14.93 -5.87
CA ILE A 13 -0.39 -13.92 -6.80
C ILE A 13 -1.75 -13.33 -6.38
N PRO A 14 -2.79 -14.12 -6.08
CA PRO A 14 -4.07 -13.56 -5.66
C PRO A 14 -3.95 -12.72 -4.37
N THR A 15 -3.07 -13.12 -3.44
CA THR A 15 -2.83 -12.38 -2.20
C THR A 15 -2.16 -11.03 -2.47
N TRP A 16 -1.12 -11.01 -3.29
CA TRP A 16 -0.44 -9.76 -3.67
C TRP A 16 -1.37 -8.83 -4.46
N GLN A 17 -2.19 -9.41 -5.34
CA GLN A 17 -3.16 -8.68 -6.13
C GLN A 17 -4.23 -8.02 -5.26
N ASP A 18 -4.76 -8.71 -4.25
CA ASP A 18 -5.73 -8.15 -3.29
C ASP A 18 -5.11 -6.98 -2.50
N ARG A 19 -3.88 -7.14 -2.01
CA ARG A 19 -3.17 -6.07 -1.28
C ARG A 19 -2.97 -4.83 -2.14
N LEU A 20 -2.47 -4.98 -3.36
CA LEU A 20 -2.24 -3.87 -4.29
C LEU A 20 -3.55 -3.16 -4.68
N ASN A 21 -4.64 -3.91 -4.85
CA ASN A 21 -5.97 -3.33 -5.09
C ASN A 21 -6.46 -2.48 -3.90
N ARG A 22 -6.30 -2.96 -2.66
CA ARG A 22 -6.69 -2.20 -1.46
C ARG A 22 -5.96 -0.87 -1.34
N LEU A 23 -4.69 -0.86 -1.74
CA LEU A 23 -3.85 0.34 -1.75
C LEU A 23 -4.10 1.24 -2.98
N ALA A 24 -4.97 0.82 -3.90
CA ALA A 24 -5.30 1.53 -5.14
C ALA A 24 -4.07 1.86 -6.02
N PHE A 25 -3.01 1.05 -5.95
CA PHE A 25 -1.84 1.21 -6.82
C PHE A 25 -2.08 0.59 -8.19
N LYS A 26 -1.49 1.20 -9.22
CA LYS A 26 -1.41 0.57 -10.55
C LYS A 26 -0.32 -0.48 -10.54
N TYR A 27 -0.72 -1.71 -10.84
CA TYR A 27 0.18 -2.85 -10.92
C TYR A 27 -0.01 -3.67 -12.20
N GLU A 28 1.03 -4.40 -12.57
CA GLU A 28 1.05 -5.34 -13.69
C GLU A 28 1.62 -6.68 -13.23
N LEU A 29 1.02 -7.78 -13.68
CA LEU A 29 1.41 -9.14 -13.31
C LEU A 29 1.89 -9.85 -14.58
N ILE A 30 3.18 -10.14 -14.66
CA ILE A 30 3.80 -10.79 -15.80
C ILE A 30 4.20 -12.21 -15.39
N ARG A 31 3.64 -13.20 -16.08
CA ARG A 31 4.05 -14.58 -15.90
C ARG A 31 5.39 -14.79 -16.63
N GLU A 32 6.37 -15.32 -15.91
CA GLU A 32 7.68 -15.65 -16.45
C GLU A 32 8.02 -17.12 -16.17
N ASP A 33 7.82 -17.97 -17.18
CA ASP A 33 8.04 -19.42 -17.06
C ASP A 33 9.52 -19.80 -16.88
N SER A 34 10.45 -18.89 -17.17
CA SER A 34 11.90 -19.09 -16.98
C SER A 34 12.40 -18.64 -15.61
N ALA A 35 11.57 -17.95 -14.82
CA ALA A 35 11.97 -17.45 -13.51
C ALA A 35 11.87 -18.57 -12.47
N THR A 36 12.89 -18.72 -11.63
CA THR A 36 12.85 -19.65 -10.48
C THR A 36 12.17 -19.01 -9.29
N GLU A 37 12.30 -17.69 -9.16
CA GLU A 37 11.81 -16.90 -8.04
C GLU A 37 11.00 -15.71 -8.56
N PRO A 38 9.94 -15.31 -7.84
CA PRO A 38 9.19 -14.12 -8.19
C PRO A 38 10.03 -12.86 -7.94
N CYS A 39 9.83 -11.84 -8.77
CA CYS A 39 10.51 -10.55 -8.66
C CYS A 39 9.52 -9.40 -8.82
N LEU A 40 9.59 -8.41 -7.93
CA LEU A 40 8.83 -7.17 -8.02
C LEU A 40 9.75 -6.04 -8.46
N VAL A 41 9.27 -5.25 -9.41
CA VAL A 41 9.91 -4.06 -9.94
C VAL A 41 8.98 -2.87 -9.70
N ASP A 42 9.41 -1.89 -8.92
CA ASP A 42 8.74 -0.60 -8.81
C ASP A 42 9.70 0.55 -9.12
N GLY A 43 9.72 0.96 -10.40
CA GLY A 43 10.61 2.02 -10.87
C GLY A 43 12.08 1.61 -10.82
N GLU A 44 12.83 2.16 -9.86
CA GLU A 44 14.25 1.83 -9.62
C GLU A 44 14.43 0.74 -8.54
N GLU A 45 13.36 0.39 -7.82
CA GLU A 45 13.42 -0.62 -6.77
C GLU A 45 13.12 -2.01 -7.31
N HIS A 46 13.96 -2.97 -6.93
CA HIS A 46 13.83 -4.38 -7.28
C HIS A 46 13.82 -5.23 -6.02
N ALA A 47 12.78 -6.04 -5.87
CA ALA A 47 12.60 -6.97 -4.76
C ALA A 47 12.49 -8.39 -5.32
N GLU A 48 13.56 -9.16 -5.19
CA GLU A 48 13.64 -10.55 -5.68
C GLU A 48 13.37 -11.54 -4.54
N GLY A 49 12.50 -12.52 -4.81
CA GLY A 49 12.06 -13.51 -3.84
C GLY A 49 10.82 -13.07 -3.05
N ILE A 50 10.07 -14.06 -2.57
CA ILE A 50 8.78 -13.87 -1.87
C ILE A 50 8.94 -12.93 -0.66
N SER A 51 9.95 -13.16 0.18
CA SER A 51 10.17 -12.37 1.39
C SER A 51 10.45 -10.89 1.11
N ALA A 52 11.18 -10.59 0.02
CA ALA A 52 11.48 -9.22 -0.36
C ALA A 52 10.21 -8.52 -0.89
N ILE A 53 9.41 -9.23 -1.70
CA ILE A 53 8.12 -8.73 -2.19
C ILE A 53 7.18 -8.43 -1.03
N GLU A 54 7.07 -9.33 -0.05
CA GLU A 54 6.22 -9.11 1.13
C GLU A 54 6.68 -7.91 1.96
N ALA A 55 7.99 -7.73 2.18
CA ALA A 55 8.53 -6.58 2.89
C ALA A 55 8.25 -5.25 2.15
N HIS A 56 8.32 -5.27 0.82
CA HIS A 56 8.01 -4.11 -0.01
C HIS A 56 6.52 -3.75 0.07
N LEU A 57 5.63 -4.75 -0.04
CA LEU A 57 4.19 -4.54 0.13
C LEU A 57 3.86 -4.00 1.53
N GLU A 58 4.49 -4.53 2.59
CA GLU A 58 4.29 -4.03 3.95
C GLU A 58 4.75 -2.57 4.10
N SER A 59 5.84 -2.19 3.44
CA SER A 59 6.31 -0.80 3.41
C SER A 59 5.33 0.13 2.71
N LEU A 60 4.73 -0.31 1.59
CA LEU A 60 3.67 0.44 0.90
C LEU A 60 2.41 0.57 1.76
N GLU A 61 1.99 -0.49 2.45
CA GLU A 61 0.87 -0.47 3.39
C GLU A 61 1.12 0.53 4.53
N GLN A 62 2.33 0.51 5.11
CA GLN A 62 2.73 1.48 6.13
C GLN A 62 2.77 2.91 5.61
N PHE A 63 3.30 3.13 4.41
CA PHE A 63 3.33 4.46 3.78
C PHE A 63 1.92 5.01 3.57
N VAL A 64 1.00 4.20 3.04
CA VAL A 64 -0.40 4.61 2.87
C VAL A 64 -1.04 4.88 4.24
N LYS A 65 -0.79 4.03 5.24
CA LYS A 65 -1.30 4.24 6.60
C LYS A 65 -0.78 5.53 7.22
N ASP A 66 0.52 5.81 7.12
CA ASP A 66 1.15 7.04 7.61
C ASP A 66 0.59 8.28 6.89
N TRP A 67 0.38 8.19 5.58
CA TRP A 67 -0.24 9.25 4.80
C TRP A 67 -1.69 9.52 5.23
N TYR A 68 -2.46 8.47 5.53
CA TYR A 68 -3.81 8.60 6.09
C TYR A 68 -3.79 9.14 7.52
N ASP A 69 -2.86 8.70 8.37
CA ASP A 69 -2.72 9.14 9.76
C ASP A 69 -2.34 10.62 9.84
N SER A 70 -1.37 11.05 9.01
CA SER A 70 -0.92 12.44 8.90
C SER A 70 -1.96 13.39 8.32
N ARG A 71 -2.98 12.88 7.62
CA ARG A 71 -4.11 13.67 7.07
C ARG A 71 -5.41 13.51 7.84
N CYS A 72 -5.49 12.54 8.74
CA CYS A 72 -6.43 12.61 9.83
C CYS A 72 -5.88 13.65 10.81
N ASP A 73 -6.08 14.92 10.45
CA ASP A 73 -6.32 15.94 11.45
C ASP A 73 -7.17 15.27 12.52
N ARG A 74 -6.62 15.23 13.75
CA ARG A 74 -7.44 15.23 14.95
C ARG A 74 -8.45 16.37 14.78
N TYR A 75 -9.59 16.08 14.16
CA TYR A 75 -10.83 16.71 14.50
C TYR A 75 -11.18 16.17 15.88
N ASP A 76 -10.38 16.59 16.85
CA ASP A 76 -10.80 16.71 18.23
C ASP A 76 -11.82 17.85 18.20
N PHE A 77 -13.04 17.53 17.77
CA PHE A 77 -14.16 18.38 18.05
C PHE A 77 -14.34 18.26 19.55
N ASP A 78 -13.67 19.13 20.29
CA ASP A 78 -13.80 19.28 21.73
C ASP A 78 -15.08 20.11 21.96
N PRO A 79 -16.24 19.48 22.27
CA PRO A 79 -17.49 20.22 22.44
C PRO A 79 -17.50 21.07 23.72
N ASP A 80 -16.43 21.07 24.52
CA ASP A 80 -16.38 21.71 25.83
C ASP A 80 -15.51 22.98 25.88
N ALA A 81 -14.97 23.47 24.74
CA ALA A 81 -14.24 24.74 24.72
C ALA A 81 -15.17 25.92 25.11
N PRO A 82 -15.01 26.52 26.31
CA PRO A 82 -15.90 27.58 26.77
C PRO A 82 -15.46 28.90 26.14
N GLY A 83 -15.97 29.26 24.97
CA GLY A 83 -15.50 30.50 24.34
C GLY A 83 -16.16 31.04 23.08
N TYR A 84 -17.17 30.41 22.49
CA TYR A 84 -17.87 31.00 21.34
C TYR A 84 -19.31 31.39 21.68
N GLY A 85 -19.43 32.53 22.39
CA GLY A 85 -20.67 33.26 22.50
C GLY A 85 -21.05 33.88 21.16
N PHE A 86 -21.93 33.23 20.41
CA PHE A 86 -22.65 33.87 19.32
C PHE A 86 -23.71 34.81 19.92
N THR A 87 -23.39 36.10 20.00
CA THR A 87 -24.39 37.16 20.19
C THR A 87 -25.31 37.18 18.97
N ARG A 88 -26.54 36.72 19.17
CA ARG A 88 -27.62 36.78 18.17
C ARG A 88 -28.20 38.20 18.18
N ILE A 89 -27.97 38.93 17.08
CA ILE A 89 -28.75 40.13 16.70
C ILE A 89 -30.11 39.71 16.15
#